data_AF-A0A5P9IW89-F1
#
_entry.id   AF-A0A5P9IW89-F1
#
_cell.length_a   1.000
_cell.length_b   1.000
_cell.length_c   1.000
_cell.angle_alpha   90.00
_cell.angle_beta   90.00
_cell.angle_gamma   90.00
#
_symmetry.space_group_name_H-M   'P 1'
#
loop_
_entity.id
_entity.type
_entity.pdbx_description
1 polymer ?
#
loop_
_entity_poly.entity_id
_entity_poly.type
_entity_poly.pdbx_seq_one_letter_code
_entity_poly.pdbx_strand_id
1 'polypeptide(L)'
;MRIAHISELEHIKDAAGSTNDYAEIRQEIATSRALLVEHMGCYCVLRLDADGLVVVCAQGANLNHIAPLIVRLGQRLKAGAILFHTKRPALKRLLRAYQFKFLMHDNNGHHVYRMAI
;
A
#
# COMPACT_ATOMS: atom_id res chain seq x y z
N MET A 1 -12.30 6.99 3.59
CA MET A 1 -11.69 6.10 2.58
C MET A 1 -12.80 5.40 1.84
N ARG A 2 -12.76 5.42 0.51
CA ARG A 2 -13.67 4.67 -0.36
C ARG A 2 -12.90 3.59 -1.12
N ILE A 3 -13.60 2.57 -1.59
CA ILE A 3 -13.06 1.65 -2.61
C ILE A 3 -13.19 2.37 -3.95
N ALA A 4 -12.07 2.52 -4.65
CA ALA A 4 -12.01 3.16 -5.96
C ALA A 4 -12.20 2.13 -7.07
N HIS A 5 -12.75 2.57 -8.21
CA HIS A 5 -12.98 1.71 -9.35
C HIS A 5 -11.66 1.41 -10.08
N ILE A 6 -11.55 0.24 -10.71
CA ILE A 6 -10.32 -0.17 -11.41
C ILE A 6 -9.91 0.80 -12.55
N SER A 7 -10.86 1.54 -13.12
CA SER A 7 -10.55 2.57 -14.12
C SER A 7 -9.70 3.71 -13.56
N GLU A 8 -9.69 3.90 -12.24
CA GLU A 8 -8.94 4.94 -11.55
C GLU A 8 -7.49 4.49 -11.23
N LEU A 9 -7.08 3.29 -11.65
CA LEU A 9 -5.77 2.72 -11.33
C LEU A 9 -4.60 3.55 -11.87
N GLU A 10 -4.81 4.34 -12.90
CA GLU A 10 -3.79 5.21 -13.47
C GLU A 10 -3.18 6.18 -12.45
N HIS A 11 -3.92 6.53 -11.39
CA HIS A 11 -3.44 7.40 -10.32
C HIS A 11 -2.29 6.82 -9.49
N ILE A 12 -2.05 5.49 -9.54
CA ILE A 12 -0.91 4.85 -8.86
C ILE A 12 0.21 4.42 -9.81
N LYS A 13 0.11 4.75 -11.12
CA LYS A 13 1.02 4.26 -12.16
C LYS A 13 2.49 4.52 -11.84
N ASP A 14 2.82 5.71 -11.36
CA ASP A 14 4.21 6.06 -11.08
C ASP A 14 4.71 5.38 -9.78
N ALA A 15 3.81 4.93 -8.91
CA ALA A 15 4.14 4.28 -7.64
C ALA A 15 4.22 2.75 -7.75
N ALA A 16 3.67 2.17 -8.81
CA ALA A 16 3.76 0.73 -9.08
C ALA A 16 5.20 0.23 -9.28
N GLY A 17 6.16 1.10 -9.56
CA GLY A 17 7.58 0.74 -9.60
C GLY A 17 8.08 0.25 -10.97
N SER A 18 7.26 -0.44 -11.74
CA SER A 18 7.50 -0.80 -13.15
C SER A 18 6.21 -1.04 -13.92
N THR A 19 6.29 -1.16 -15.26
CA THR A 19 5.14 -1.52 -16.11
C THR A 19 4.60 -2.91 -15.78
N ASN A 20 5.49 -3.86 -15.44
CA ASN A 20 5.09 -5.22 -15.07
C ASN A 20 4.37 -5.23 -13.71
N ASP A 21 4.95 -4.57 -12.70
CA ASP A 21 4.31 -4.41 -11.38
C ASP A 21 2.91 -3.76 -11.52
N TYR A 22 2.77 -2.75 -12.38
CA TYR A 22 1.48 -2.11 -12.66
C TYR A 22 0.45 -3.08 -13.28
N ALA A 23 0.88 -3.91 -14.23
CA ALA A 23 0.02 -4.91 -14.85
C ALA A 23 -0.41 -6.01 -13.87
N GLU A 24 0.50 -6.45 -13.00
CA GLU A 24 0.21 -7.42 -11.93
C GLU A 24 -0.81 -6.86 -10.93
N ILE A 25 -0.60 -5.65 -10.44
CA ILE A 25 -1.54 -4.95 -9.54
C ILE A 25 -2.92 -4.84 -10.18
N ARG A 26 -2.99 -4.48 -11.46
CA ARG A 26 -4.27 -4.41 -12.19
C ARG A 26 -5.00 -5.74 -12.18
N GLN A 27 -4.26 -6.84 -12.42
CA GLN A 27 -4.82 -8.18 -12.42
C GLN A 27 -5.27 -8.63 -11.02
N GLU A 28 -4.52 -8.27 -9.98
CA GLU A 28 -4.91 -8.53 -8.58
C GLU A 28 -6.22 -7.82 -8.21
N ILE A 29 -6.40 -6.56 -8.65
CA ILE A 29 -7.64 -5.82 -8.42
C ILE A 29 -8.81 -6.42 -9.22
N ALA A 30 -8.59 -6.74 -10.51
CA ALA A 30 -9.60 -7.36 -11.36
C ALA A 30 -10.09 -8.71 -10.82
N THR A 31 -9.21 -9.45 -10.15
CA THR A 31 -9.51 -10.74 -9.50
C THR A 31 -9.91 -10.61 -8.04
N SER A 32 -10.15 -9.40 -7.54
CA SER A 32 -10.52 -9.12 -6.13
C SER A 32 -9.52 -9.63 -5.09
N ARG A 33 -8.26 -9.87 -5.49
CA ARG A 33 -7.17 -10.23 -4.58
C ARG A 33 -6.57 -9.00 -3.91
N ALA A 34 -6.68 -7.83 -4.53
CA ALA A 34 -6.32 -6.54 -3.95
C ALA A 34 -7.45 -5.53 -4.14
N LEU A 35 -7.46 -4.47 -3.33
CA LEU A 35 -8.43 -3.38 -3.39
C LEU A 35 -7.71 -2.07 -3.67
N LEU A 36 -8.17 -1.34 -4.69
CA LEU A 36 -7.83 0.06 -4.87
C LEU A 36 -8.71 0.90 -3.95
N VAL A 37 -8.10 1.74 -3.13
CA VAL A 37 -8.79 2.65 -2.22
C VAL A 37 -8.33 4.08 -2.43
N GLU A 38 -9.23 5.02 -2.17
CA GLU A 38 -8.95 6.45 -2.28
C GLU A 38 -9.38 7.19 -1.00
N HIS A 39 -8.56 8.17 -0.62
CA HIS A 39 -8.91 9.16 0.39
C HIS A 39 -8.18 10.48 0.17
N MET A 40 -8.95 11.56 0.00
CA MET A 40 -8.46 12.93 -0.12
C MET A 40 -7.41 13.12 -1.22
N GLY A 41 -7.61 12.45 -2.36
CA GLY A 41 -6.70 12.50 -3.51
C GLY A 41 -5.46 11.60 -3.36
N CYS A 42 -5.39 10.79 -2.31
CA CYS A 42 -4.41 9.72 -2.19
C CYS A 42 -5.04 8.37 -2.57
N TYR A 43 -4.45 7.70 -3.55
CA TYR A 43 -4.79 6.34 -3.97
C TYR A 43 -3.80 5.35 -3.37
N CYS A 44 -4.32 4.23 -2.86
CA CYS A 44 -3.54 3.13 -2.32
C CYS A 44 -4.09 1.80 -2.81
N VAL A 45 -3.20 0.83 -2.99
CA VAL A 45 -3.59 -0.56 -3.21
C VAL A 45 -3.32 -1.35 -1.94
N LEU A 46 -4.37 -1.98 -1.42
CA LEU A 46 -4.34 -2.78 -0.21
C LEU A 46 -4.59 -4.25 -0.55
N ARG A 47 -3.82 -5.14 0.06
CA ARG A 47 -3.98 -6.59 -0.05
C ARG A 47 -3.92 -7.21 1.34
N LEU A 48 -4.69 -8.25 1.58
CA LEU A 48 -4.62 -9.00 2.84
C LEU A 48 -3.90 -10.32 2.58
N ASP A 49 -2.67 -10.42 3.08
CA ASP A 49 -1.83 -11.62 2.99
C ASP A 49 -1.80 -12.33 4.34
N ALA A 50 -1.24 -13.55 4.40
CA ALA A 50 -1.12 -14.32 5.64
C ALA A 50 -0.33 -13.56 6.74
N ASP A 51 0.63 -12.74 6.32
CA ASP A 51 1.49 -11.95 7.20
C ASP A 51 0.85 -10.63 7.67
N GLY A 52 -0.30 -10.25 7.09
CA GLY A 52 -1.06 -9.07 7.50
C GLY A 52 -1.57 -8.20 6.36
N LEU A 53 -1.91 -6.95 6.69
CA LEU A 53 -2.41 -5.97 5.72
C LEU A 53 -1.24 -5.37 4.96
N VAL A 54 -1.17 -5.61 3.67
CA VAL A 54 -0.10 -5.12 2.79
C VAL A 54 -0.57 -3.90 2.03
N VAL A 55 0.20 -2.82 2.15
CA VAL A 55 0.11 -1.65 1.26
C VAL A 55 1.09 -1.87 0.13
N VAL A 56 0.55 -2.24 -1.03
CA VAL A 56 1.35 -2.61 -2.22
C VAL A 56 1.94 -1.36 -2.85
N CYS A 57 1.13 -0.32 -3.02
CA CYS A 57 1.60 0.98 -3.50
C CYS A 57 0.66 2.09 -3.02
N ALA A 58 1.19 3.31 -2.96
CA ALA A 58 0.44 4.50 -2.59
C ALA A 58 0.95 5.74 -3.34
N GLN A 59 0.03 6.55 -3.88
CA GLN A 59 0.34 7.77 -4.62
C GLN A 59 -0.71 8.85 -4.37
N GLY A 60 -0.30 10.11 -4.43
CA GLY A 60 -1.18 11.27 -4.38
C GLY A 60 -0.82 12.26 -3.30
N ALA A 61 -1.55 13.37 -3.26
CA ALA A 61 -1.47 14.34 -2.18
C ALA A 61 -2.09 13.72 -0.92
N ASN A 62 -1.59 14.05 0.27
CA ASN A 62 -2.19 13.65 1.55
C ASN A 62 -1.97 12.18 1.99
N LEU A 63 -0.86 11.55 1.62
CA LEU A 63 -0.45 10.25 2.20
C LEU A 63 -0.48 10.23 3.75
N ASN A 64 -0.19 11.37 4.42
CA ASN A 64 -0.26 11.48 5.88
C ASN A 64 -1.68 11.30 6.43
N HIS A 65 -2.71 11.58 5.63
CA HIS A 65 -4.12 11.44 6.05
C HIS A 65 -4.63 10.01 5.86
N ILE A 66 -4.12 9.27 4.85
CA ILE A 66 -4.55 7.89 4.63
C ILE A 66 -3.86 6.90 5.57
N ALA A 67 -2.64 7.19 6.03
CA ALA A 67 -1.89 6.29 6.91
C ALA A 67 -2.64 5.92 8.21
N PRO A 68 -3.23 6.85 9.00
CA PRO A 68 -4.02 6.50 10.17
C PRO A 68 -5.26 5.64 9.85
N LEU A 69 -5.82 5.77 8.65
CA LEU A 69 -6.95 4.95 8.21
C LEU A 69 -6.50 3.51 7.93
N ILE A 70 -5.36 3.33 7.30
CA ILE A 70 -4.75 2.01 7.06
C ILE A 70 -4.40 1.33 8.39
N VAL A 71 -3.84 2.07 9.35
CA VAL A 71 -3.55 1.55 10.70
C VAL A 71 -4.82 1.05 11.39
N ARG A 72 -5.87 1.88 11.42
CA ARG A 72 -7.17 1.49 11.99
C ARG A 72 -7.80 0.31 11.26
N LEU A 73 -7.63 0.21 9.94
CA LEU A 73 -8.12 -0.93 9.17
C LEU A 73 -7.39 -2.21 9.57
N GLY A 74 -6.06 -2.19 9.66
CA GLY A 74 -5.28 -3.34 10.09
C GLY A 74 -5.69 -3.83 11.50
N GLN A 75 -5.89 -2.90 12.44
CA GLN A 75 -6.42 -3.20 13.79
C GLN A 75 -7.79 -3.87 13.74
N ARG A 76 -8.72 -3.33 12.95
CA ARG A 76 -10.08 -3.90 12.81
C ARG A 76 -10.06 -5.29 12.18
N LEU A 77 -9.19 -5.51 11.20
CA LEU A 77 -8.99 -6.80 10.55
C LEU A 77 -8.20 -7.77 11.41
N LYS A 78 -7.68 -7.34 12.58
CA LYS A 78 -6.74 -8.11 13.41
C LYS A 78 -5.56 -8.64 12.61
N ALA A 79 -5.09 -7.85 11.63
CA ALA A 79 -3.91 -8.16 10.86
C ALA A 79 -2.71 -8.09 11.80
N GLY A 80 -2.00 -9.20 12.03
CA GLY A 80 -0.86 -9.25 12.97
C GLY A 80 0.28 -8.28 12.62
N ALA A 81 0.26 -7.72 11.41
CA ALA A 81 1.11 -6.61 10.99
C ALA A 81 0.48 -5.79 9.85
N ILE A 82 1.09 -4.63 9.60
CA ILE A 82 0.98 -3.90 8.34
C ILE A 82 2.33 -3.94 7.63
N LEU A 83 2.32 -4.34 6.36
CA LEU A 83 3.49 -4.29 5.50
C LEU A 83 3.34 -3.18 4.48
N PHE A 84 4.44 -2.51 4.15
CA PHE A 84 4.47 -1.46 3.13
C PHE A 84 5.60 -1.76 2.16
N HIS A 85 5.24 -2.00 0.90
CA HIS A 85 6.20 -2.28 -0.17
C HIS A 85 6.40 -1.01 -0.98
N THR A 86 7.65 -0.56 -1.13
CA THR A 86 7.93 0.66 -1.90
C THR A 86 9.33 0.70 -2.47
N LYS A 87 9.44 1.16 -3.72
CA LYS A 87 10.72 1.56 -4.34
C LYS A 87 11.05 3.04 -4.09
N ARG A 88 10.15 3.81 -3.50
CA ARG A 88 10.28 5.28 -3.35
C ARG A 88 10.89 5.65 -2.00
N PRO A 89 12.09 6.27 -1.97
CA PRO A 89 12.75 6.66 -0.73
C PRO A 89 11.97 7.71 0.08
N ALA A 90 11.25 8.62 -0.61
CA ALA A 90 10.51 9.71 0.02
C ALA A 90 9.40 9.23 0.99
N LEU A 91 8.85 8.04 0.74
CA LEU A 91 7.83 7.39 1.57
C LEU A 91 8.38 6.93 2.93
N LYS A 92 9.70 6.72 3.06
CA LYS A 92 10.36 6.32 4.31
C LYS A 92 10.11 7.30 5.46
N ARG A 93 10.08 8.60 5.17
CA ARG A 93 9.86 9.65 6.19
C ARG A 93 8.46 9.55 6.79
N LEU A 94 7.48 9.23 5.96
CA LEU A 94 6.09 9.07 6.38
C LEU A 94 5.90 7.82 7.23
N LEU A 95 6.51 6.71 6.81
CA LEU A 95 6.48 5.44 7.53
C LEU A 95 7.11 5.52 8.92
N ARG A 96 8.17 6.33 9.09
CA ARG A 96 8.79 6.56 10.40
C ARG A 96 7.83 7.14 11.45
N ALA A 97 6.85 7.94 11.05
CA ALA A 97 5.86 8.51 11.97
C ALA A 97 4.93 7.45 12.58
N TYR A 98 4.82 6.28 11.96
CA TYR A 98 3.92 5.19 12.38
C TYR A 98 4.68 3.94 12.84
N GLN A 99 5.90 4.10 13.38
CA GLN A 99 6.73 3.00 13.91
C GLN A 99 7.03 1.86 12.92
N PHE A 100 6.89 2.08 11.62
CA PHE A 100 7.31 1.10 10.62
C PHE A 100 8.83 0.91 10.67
N LYS A 101 9.26 -0.35 10.81
CA LYS A 101 10.66 -0.75 10.77
C LYS A 101 10.98 -1.34 9.41
N PHE A 102 12.15 -1.02 8.87
CA PHE A 102 12.64 -1.71 7.68
C PHE A 102 12.83 -3.20 8.03
N LEU A 103 12.32 -4.07 7.16
CA LEU A 103 12.39 -5.52 7.35
C LEU A 103 13.41 -6.13 6.38
N MET A 104 13.20 -5.95 5.08
CA MET A 104 14.02 -6.56 4.03
C MET A 104 13.81 -5.87 2.66
N HIS A 105 14.58 -6.31 1.68
CA HIS A 105 14.24 -6.12 0.27
C HIS A 105 13.44 -7.34 -0.22
N ASP A 106 12.35 -7.13 -0.96
CA ASP A 106 11.68 -8.24 -1.64
C ASP A 106 12.42 -8.65 -2.92
N ASN A 107 12.02 -9.78 -3.50
CA ASN A 107 12.62 -10.33 -4.72
C ASN A 107 12.50 -9.38 -5.93
N ASN A 108 11.60 -8.41 -5.87
CA ASN A 108 11.37 -7.40 -6.91
C ASN A 108 12.09 -6.08 -6.61
N GLY A 109 12.96 -6.06 -5.59
CA GLY A 109 13.78 -4.92 -5.19
C GLY A 109 13.03 -3.84 -4.40
N HIS A 110 11.79 -4.08 -3.96
CA HIS A 110 11.08 -3.13 -3.10
C HIS A 110 11.65 -3.18 -1.68
N HIS A 111 11.69 -2.02 -1.04
CA HIS A 111 11.90 -1.95 0.40
C HIS A 111 10.60 -2.35 1.10
N VAL A 112 10.68 -3.36 1.95
CA VAL A 112 9.58 -3.82 2.78
C VAL A 112 9.74 -3.24 4.17
N TYR A 113 8.71 -2.52 4.62
CA TYR A 113 8.61 -2.00 5.97
C TYR A 113 7.48 -2.70 6.70
N ARG A 114 7.67 -3.01 7.99
CA ARG A 114 6.68 -3.69 8.83
C ARG A 114 6.36 -2.86 10.06
N MET A 115 5.07 -2.75 10.37
CA MET A 115 4.56 -2.25 11.64
C MET A 115 3.78 -3.39 12.30
N ALA A 116 4.13 -3.74 13.54
CA ALA A 116 3.30 -4.66 14.33
C ALA A 116 2.05 -3.92 14.81
N ILE A 117 0.91 -4.62 14.85
CA ILE A 117 -0.37 -4.09 15.35
C ILE A 117 -0.68 -4.72 16.71
#